data_AF-A0A5E6PAH4-F1
#
_entry.id   AF-A0A5E6PAH4-F1
#
_cell.length_a   1.000
_cell.length_b   1.000
_cell.length_c   1.000
_cell.angle_alpha   90.00
_cell.angle_beta   90.00
_cell.angle_gamma   90.00
#
_symmetry.space_group_name_H-M   'P 1'
#
loop_
_entity.id
_entity.type
_entity.pdbx_description
1 polymer ?
#
loop_
_entity_poly.entity_id
_entity_poly.type
_entity_poly.pdbx_seq_one_letter_code
_entity_poly.pdbx_strand_id
1 'polypeptide(L)'
;MHKIGKAGCVEIVVGEFFKSMPDSALLVVVDLVIDQGESAQPNPTGTMMDLYMLSLFGIAGGKERNEVEFRTLIENSVGTALPSPTRNK
;
A
#
# COMPACT_ATOMS: atom_id res chain seq x y z
N MET A 1 -0.74 -2.86 -6.24
CA MET A 1 -0.68 -1.48 -5.68
C MET A 1 0.58 -0.72 -6.10
N HIS A 2 1.60 -1.37 -6.65
CA HIS A 2 2.83 -0.75 -7.15
C HIS A 2 2.70 0.30 -8.29
N LYS A 3 1.56 0.41 -9.00
CA LYS A 3 1.40 1.35 -10.15
C LYS A 3 1.03 2.79 -9.77
N ILE A 4 0.68 3.02 -8.52
CA ILE A 4 0.16 4.31 -8.05
C ILE A 4 0.83 4.69 -6.74
N GLY A 5 0.95 5.98 -6.50
CA GLY A 5 1.56 6.55 -5.30
C GLY A 5 0.69 6.35 -4.05
N LYS A 6 1.26 6.73 -2.90
CA LYS A 6 0.62 6.55 -1.58
C LYS A 6 -0.80 7.14 -1.54
N ALA A 7 -0.99 8.37 -2.01
CA ALA A 7 -2.29 9.05 -1.98
C ALA A 7 -3.35 8.27 -2.78
N GLY A 8 -3.03 7.87 -4.02
CA GLY A 8 -3.95 7.08 -4.84
C GLY A 8 -4.28 5.72 -4.24
N CYS A 9 -3.30 5.05 -3.60
CA CYS A 9 -3.59 3.79 -2.92
C CYS A 9 -4.57 3.98 -1.74
N VAL A 10 -4.41 5.04 -0.94
CA VAL A 10 -5.31 5.35 0.16
C VAL A 10 -6.70 5.68 -0.37
N GLU A 11 -6.80 6.47 -1.44
CA GLU A 11 -8.09 6.80 -2.07
C GLU A 11 -8.84 5.56 -2.55
N ILE A 12 -8.16 4.60 -3.20
CA ILE A 12 -8.80 3.36 -3.65
C ILE A 12 -9.22 2.50 -2.46
N VAL A 13 -8.34 2.33 -1.47
CA VAL A 13 -8.61 1.46 -0.31
C VAL A 13 -9.72 2.03 0.57
N VAL A 14 -9.60 3.29 1.01
CA VAL A 14 -10.58 3.97 1.89
C VAL A 14 -11.84 4.36 1.14
N GLY A 15 -11.69 4.84 -0.08
CA GLY A 15 -12.76 5.40 -0.87
C GLY A 15 -13.61 4.30 -1.49
N GLU A 16 -13.04 3.51 -2.41
CA GLU A 16 -13.84 2.62 -3.24
C GLU A 16 -14.09 1.27 -2.57
N PHE A 17 -13.05 0.65 -2.03
CA PHE A 17 -13.19 -0.68 -1.45
C PHE A 17 -13.92 -0.65 -0.11
N PHE A 18 -13.44 0.09 0.89
CA PHE A 18 -14.06 0.08 2.22
C PHE A 18 -15.51 0.58 2.22
N LYS A 19 -15.90 1.50 1.34
CA LYS A 19 -17.31 1.92 1.22
C LYS A 19 -18.21 0.88 0.57
N SER A 20 -17.64 0.00 -0.26
CA SER A 20 -18.41 -0.98 -1.05
C SER A 20 -18.41 -2.36 -0.42
N MET A 21 -17.58 -2.60 0.59
CA MET A 21 -17.44 -3.90 1.25
C MET A 21 -18.23 -3.96 2.57
N PRO A 22 -18.89 -5.09 2.87
CA PRO A 22 -19.47 -5.30 4.19
C PRO A 22 -18.38 -5.40 5.27
N ASP A 23 -18.70 -5.09 6.52
CA ASP A 23 -17.74 -5.06 7.65
C ASP A 23 -16.97 -6.39 7.85
N SER A 24 -17.55 -7.52 7.43
CA SER A 24 -16.93 -8.84 7.51
C SER A 24 -16.05 -9.21 6.31
N ALA A 25 -15.91 -8.31 5.33
CA ALA A 25 -15.13 -8.58 4.12
C ALA A 25 -13.63 -8.55 4.40
N LEU A 26 -12.88 -9.30 3.58
CA LEU A 26 -11.42 -9.33 3.61
C LEU A 26 -10.87 -8.71 2.32
N LEU A 27 -9.99 -7.73 2.45
CA LEU A 27 -9.19 -7.22 1.34
C LEU A 27 -7.88 -8.01 1.25
N VAL A 28 -7.69 -8.75 0.16
CA VAL A 28 -6.44 -9.46 -0.12
C VAL A 28 -5.65 -8.69 -1.19
N VAL A 29 -4.42 -8.29 -0.85
CA VAL A 29 -3.51 -7.62 -1.78
C VAL A 29 -2.39 -8.59 -2.16
N VAL A 30 -2.23 -8.83 -3.45
CA VAL A 30 -1.08 -9.57 -4.00
C VAL A 30 -0.18 -8.57 -4.71
N ASP A 31 1.03 -8.41 -4.22
CA ASP A 31 2.03 -7.49 -4.78
C ASP A 31 3.44 -8.02 -4.50
N LEU A 32 4.42 -7.51 -5.24
CA LEU A 32 5.82 -7.81 -4.96
C LEU A 32 6.25 -7.04 -3.70
N VAL A 33 6.86 -7.76 -2.76
CA VAL A 33 7.47 -7.17 -1.57
C VAL A 33 8.98 -7.20 -1.73
N ILE A 34 9.60 -6.02 -1.75
CA ILE A 34 11.04 -5.89 -1.84
C ILE A 34 11.65 -5.61 -0.47
N ASP A 35 12.75 -6.27 -0.16
CA ASP A 35 13.56 -5.97 1.03
C ASP A 35 14.68 -4.99 0.64
N GLN A 36 14.78 -3.89 1.38
CA GLN A 36 15.79 -2.85 1.19
C GLN A 36 16.64 -2.64 2.47
N GLY A 37 16.52 -3.54 3.45
CA GLY A 37 17.32 -3.49 4.67
C GLY A 37 18.81 -3.73 4.41
N GLU A 38 19.66 -3.34 5.36
CA GLU A 38 21.13 -3.53 5.25
C GLU A 38 21.53 -5.01 5.13
N SER A 39 20.70 -5.93 5.63
CA SER A 39 20.90 -7.38 5.51
C SER A 39 20.22 -8.00 4.29
N ALA A 40 19.57 -7.20 3.44
CA ALA A 40 18.81 -7.70 2.30
C ALA A 40 19.71 -8.45 1.32
N GLN A 41 19.26 -9.63 0.89
CA GLN A 41 19.92 -10.33 -0.20
C GLN A 41 19.67 -9.60 -1.52
N PRO A 42 20.62 -9.62 -2.47
CA PRO A 42 20.42 -9.03 -3.79
C PRO A 42 19.15 -9.55 -4.47
N ASN A 43 18.25 -8.66 -4.86
CA ASN A 43 17.00 -9.00 -5.54
C ASN A 43 16.92 -8.28 -6.91
N PRO A 44 17.61 -8.80 -7.95
CA PRO A 44 17.65 -8.17 -9.26
C PRO A 44 16.27 -8.07 -9.92
N THR A 45 15.38 -9.04 -9.66
CA THR A 45 13.99 -9.00 -10.15
C THR A 45 13.22 -7.84 -9.53
N GLY A 46 13.34 -7.62 -8.23
CA GLY A 46 12.73 -6.49 -7.53
C GLY A 46 13.22 -5.15 -8.05
N THR A 47 14.54 -5.02 -8.24
CA THR A 47 15.12 -3.80 -8.83
C THR A 47 14.63 -3.54 -10.24
N MET A 48 14.57 -4.58 -11.08
CA MET A 48 14.09 -4.45 -12.45
C MET A 48 12.60 -4.03 -12.49
N MET A 49 11.76 -4.63 -11.64
CA MET A 49 10.35 -4.26 -11.55
C MET A 49 10.15 -2.83 -11.06
N ASP A 50 10.94 -2.37 -10.09
CA ASP A 50 10.87 -0.99 -9.61
C ASP A 50 11.25 0.03 -10.70
N LEU A 51 12.26 -0.28 -11.52
CA LEU A 51 12.59 0.52 -12.71
C LEU A 51 11.45 0.53 -13.74
N TYR A 52 10.76 -0.59 -13.94
CA TYR A 52 9.56 -0.62 -14.78
C TYR A 52 8.46 0.28 -14.20
N MET A 53 8.21 0.23 -12.89
CA MET A 53 7.19 1.07 -12.26
C MET A 53 7.55 2.55 -12.34
N LEU A 54 8.82 2.91 -12.15
CA LEU A 54 9.29 4.28 -12.32
C LEU A 54 9.10 4.77 -13.76
N SER A 55 9.45 3.96 -14.76
CA SER A 55 9.35 4.36 -16.18
C SER A 55 7.92 4.51 -16.69
N LEU A 56 7.02 3.59 -16.30
CA LEU A 56 5.64 3.56 -16.79
C LEU A 56 4.69 4.40 -15.93
N PHE A 57 4.96 4.50 -14.63
CA PHE A 57 4.05 5.06 -13.63
C PHE A 57 4.71 6.10 -12.72
N GLY A 58 5.91 6.59 -13.04
CA GLY A 58 6.63 7.56 -12.21
C GLY A 58 5.83 8.85 -11.95
N ILE A 59 5.08 9.35 -12.93
CA ILE A 59 4.21 10.53 -12.78
C ILE A 59 3.09 10.26 -11.75
N ALA A 60 2.57 9.03 -11.72
CA ALA A 60 1.55 8.61 -10.75
C ALA A 60 2.16 8.21 -9.39
N GLY A 61 3.49 8.26 -9.23
CA GLY A 61 4.20 7.82 -8.04
C GLY A 61 4.29 6.30 -7.87
N GLY A 62 4.21 5.55 -8.96
CA GLY A 62 4.37 4.09 -8.95
C GLY A 62 5.77 3.68 -8.49
N LYS A 63 5.82 2.65 -7.63
CA LYS A 63 7.03 2.03 -7.08
C LYS A 63 6.70 0.69 -6.46
N GLU A 64 7.69 -0.19 -6.42
CA GLU A 64 7.69 -1.36 -5.56
C GLU A 64 7.83 -0.93 -4.08
N ARG A 65 7.33 -1.77 -3.17
CA ARG A 65 7.24 -1.44 -1.74
C ARG A 65 7.76 -2.57 -0.86
N ASN A 66 8.25 -2.19 0.31
CA ASN A 66 8.56 -3.15 1.37
C ASN A 66 7.34 -3.40 2.28
N GLU A 67 7.45 -4.39 3.18
CA GLU A 67 6.35 -4.76 4.08
C GLU A 67 5.89 -3.60 4.97
N VAL A 68 6.85 -2.82 5.51
CA VAL A 68 6.56 -1.68 6.40
C VAL A 68 5.75 -0.61 5.67
N GLU A 69 6.10 -0.33 4.42
CA GLU A 69 5.38 0.62 3.57
C GLU A 69 3.96 0.15 3.29
N PHE A 70 3.75 -1.14 3.01
CA PHE A 70 2.41 -1.71 2.83
C PHE A 70 1.58 -1.61 4.11
N ARG A 71 2.14 -2.00 5.25
CA ARG A 71 1.47 -1.90 6.55
C ARG A 71 1.06 -0.46 6.85
N THR A 72 2.00 0.47 6.70
CA THR A 72 1.77 1.91 6.87
C THR A 72 0.68 2.43 5.93
N LEU A 73 0.60 1.91 4.70
CA LEU A 73 -0.43 2.32 3.73
C LEU A 73 -1.82 1.90 4.19
N ILE A 74 -1.97 0.65 4.64
CA ILE A 74 -3.25 0.13 5.15
C ILE A 74 -3.65 0.84 6.45
N GLU A 75 -2.72 1.05 7.38
CA GLU A 75 -3.00 1.75 8.64
C GLU A 75 -3.46 3.20 8.41
N ASN A 76 -2.78 3.93 7.50
CA ASN A 76 -3.20 5.28 7.11
C ASN A 76 -4.55 5.29 6.40
N SER A 77 -4.92 4.18 5.77
CA SER A 77 -6.24 4.02 5.15
C SER A 77 -7.32 3.86 6.24
N VAL A 78 -7.09 3.01 7.23
CA VAL A 78 -8.07 2.78 8.31
C VAL A 78 -8.19 3.97 9.28
N GLY A 79 -7.08 4.66 9.58
CA GLY A 79 -7.05 5.81 10.48
C GLY A 79 -7.81 7.05 9.98
N THR A 80 -8.16 7.10 8.70
CA THR A 80 -9.02 8.16 8.12
C THR A 80 -10.49 7.76 8.03
N ALA A 81 -10.82 6.50 8.31
CA ALA A 81 -12.16 5.94 8.15
C ALA A 81 -12.99 5.87 9.45
N LEU A 82 -12.43 6.18 10.63
CA LEU A 82 -13.14 6.10 11.92
C LEU A 82 -13.04 7.40 12.72
N PRO A 83 -14.16 8.00 13.20
CA PRO A 83 -14.11 8.87 14.35
C PRO A 83 -13.70 8.04 15.58
N SER A 84 -12.79 8.60 16.37
CA SER A 84 -12.22 7.99 17.59
C SER A 84 -13.27 7.27 18.44
N PRO A 85 -13.01 6.06 18.95
CA PRO A 85 -13.91 5.43 19.89
C PRO A 85 -13.89 6.24 21.19
N THR A 86 -15.04 6.82 21.54
CA THR A 86 -15.27 7.46 22.84
C THR A 86 -15.00 6.42 23.91
N ARG A 87 -13.86 6.55 24.61
CA ARG A 87 -13.52 5.73 25.77
C ARG A 87 -14.39 6.18 26.94
N ASN A 88 -15.59 5.62 27.06
CA ASN A 88 -16.36 5.74 28.29
C ASN A 88 -15.68 4.90 29.38
N LYS A 89 -15.24 5.59 30.44
CA LYS A 89 -14.92 5.00 31.73
C LYS A 89 -16.22 4.70 32.48
#